data_AF-A0A6C0DSB9-F1
#
_entry.id   AF-A0A6C0DSB9-F1
#
_cell.length_a   1.000
_cell.length_b   1.000
_cell.length_c   1.000
_cell.angle_alpha   90.00
_cell.angle_beta   90.00
_cell.angle_gamma   90.00
#
_symmetry.space_group_name_H-M   'P 1'
#
loop_
_entity.id
_entity.type
_entity.pdbx_description
1 polymer ?
#
loop_
_entity_poly.entity_id
_entity_poly.type
_entity_poly.pdbx_seq_one_letter_code
_entity_poly.pdbx_strand_id
1 'polypeptide(L)'
;MSLNIVNNTDGTTSINGRDTFDLKEVIKAAGGRWTAATQTWTVPAGRDLQPLKDAAAALPERRKAERAAARAQLAAMRAYAATPEGQAAAKAAAKEVIRRCLAEKAATGAYQWICCESCEVVDWQRQHTYCWDCGHDNGAWRDCFRVRGSIYTGD
;
A
#
# COMPACT_ATOMS: atom_id res chain seq x y z
N MET A 1 -22.27 6.89 7.89
CA MET A 1 -22.52 6.98 9.34
C MET A 1 -21.43 7.83 9.93
N SER A 2 -21.84 9.02 10.36
CA SER A 2 -21.05 10.09 10.93
C SER A 2 -20.48 9.70 12.30
N LEU A 3 -19.50 10.46 12.78
CA LEU A 3 -18.96 10.37 14.13
C LEU A 3 -20.09 10.23 15.17
N ASN A 4 -19.98 9.27 16.07
CA ASN A 4 -20.96 9.07 17.13
C ASN A 4 -20.32 9.42 18.48
N ILE A 5 -20.96 10.35 19.20
CA ILE A 5 -20.49 10.90 20.47
C ILE A 5 -21.55 10.59 21.52
N VAL A 6 -21.19 9.83 22.54
CA VAL A 6 -22.09 9.38 23.61
C VAL A 6 -21.53 9.82 24.95
N ASN A 7 -22.31 10.55 25.73
CA ASN A 7 -21.96 10.87 27.11
C ASN A 7 -22.39 9.70 28.01
N ASN A 8 -21.43 9.14 28.74
CA ASN A 8 -21.64 8.03 29.66
C ASN A 8 -22.02 8.57 31.05
N THR A 9 -22.68 7.73 31.85
CA THR A 9 -23.06 8.06 33.22
C THR A 9 -21.89 8.16 34.19
N ASP A 10 -20.73 7.61 33.83
CA ASP A 10 -19.49 7.65 34.61
C ASP A 10 -18.69 8.95 34.46
N GLY A 11 -19.25 9.95 33.76
CA GLY A 11 -18.56 11.22 33.52
C GLY A 11 -17.47 11.09 32.45
N THR A 12 -17.60 10.16 31.51
CA THR A 12 -16.76 10.11 30.31
C THR A 12 -17.60 10.28 29.04
N THR A 13 -16.96 10.70 27.95
CA THR A 13 -17.58 10.76 26.62
C THR A 13 -16.90 9.74 25.71
N SER A 14 -17.70 8.79 25.21
CA SER A 14 -17.30 7.81 24.19
C SER A 14 -17.45 8.39 22.80
N ILE A 15 -16.42 8.26 21.97
CA ILE A 15 -16.41 8.67 20.57
C ILE A 15 -16.06 7.44 19.72
N ASN A 16 -16.97 7.03 18.85
CA ASN A 16 -16.77 5.90 17.95
C ASN A 16 -17.27 6.21 16.52
N GLY A 17 -17.01 5.28 15.62
CA GLY A 17 -17.36 5.38 14.20
C GLY A 17 -16.15 5.40 13.27
N ARG A 18 -16.45 5.27 11.97
CA ARG A 18 -15.45 5.14 10.89
C ARG A 18 -14.49 6.33 10.81
N ASP A 19 -14.99 7.53 11.12
CA ASP A 19 -14.29 8.79 10.91
C ASP A 19 -13.33 9.15 12.07
N THR A 20 -13.33 8.37 13.15
CA THR A 20 -12.54 8.66 14.35
C THR A 20 -11.03 8.67 14.09
N PHE A 21 -10.53 7.83 13.19
CA PHE A 21 -9.10 7.81 12.87
C PHE A 21 -8.64 9.01 12.04
N ASP A 22 -9.52 9.57 11.21
CA ASP A 22 -9.23 10.80 10.47
C ASP A 22 -9.22 12.05 11.36
N LEU A 23 -9.78 11.90 12.57
CA LEU A 23 -9.89 12.93 13.60
C LEU A 23 -9.05 12.59 14.84
N LYS A 24 -8.20 11.55 14.76
CA LYS A 24 -7.46 11.01 15.91
C LYS A 24 -6.66 12.08 16.66
N GLU A 25 -6.05 13.01 15.94
CA GLU A 25 -5.20 14.04 16.55
C GLU A 25 -6.04 15.09 17.27
N VAL A 26 -7.25 15.40 16.76
CA VAL A 26 -8.21 16.29 17.43
C VAL A 26 -8.78 15.61 18.67
N ILE A 27 -9.10 14.32 18.59
CA ILE A 27 -9.58 13.53 19.73
C ILE A 27 -8.51 13.42 20.82
N LYS A 28 -7.24 13.16 20.45
CA LYS A 28 -6.11 13.13 21.38
C LYS A 28 -5.86 14.49 22.04
N ALA A 29 -5.95 15.59 21.28
CA ALA A 29 -5.81 16.94 21.81
C ALA A 29 -6.89 17.26 22.85
N ALA A 30 -8.10 16.71 22.69
CA ALA A 30 -9.17 16.80 23.68
C ALA A 30 -8.94 15.90 24.93
N GLY A 31 -7.84 15.14 24.99
CA GLY A 31 -7.54 14.20 26.06
C GLY A 31 -8.09 12.80 25.83
N GLY A 32 -8.50 12.48 24.60
CA GLY A 32 -9.04 11.18 24.24
C GLY A 32 -8.02 10.05 24.30
N ARG A 33 -8.44 8.90 24.84
CA ARG A 33 -7.67 7.66 24.89
C ARG A 33 -8.36 6.58 24.08
N TRP A 34 -7.61 5.88 23.24
CA TRP A 34 -8.13 4.77 22.46
C TRP A 34 -8.16 3.50 23.31
N THR A 35 -9.32 2.84 23.34
CA THR A 35 -9.49 1.53 23.97
C THR A 35 -9.70 0.49 22.87
N ALA A 36 -8.68 -0.35 22.63
CA ALA A 36 -8.72 -1.34 21.55
C ALA A 36 -9.79 -2.43 21.76
N ALA A 37 -10.02 -2.84 23.01
CA ALA A 37 -11.02 -3.86 23.35
C ALA A 37 -12.45 -3.45 22.96
N THR A 38 -12.78 -2.17 23.09
CA THR A 38 -14.10 -1.60 22.78
C THR A 38 -14.09 -0.80 21.48
N GLN A 39 -12.96 -0.73 20.79
CA GLN A 39 -12.72 0.07 19.58
C GLN A 39 -13.31 1.49 19.68
N THR A 40 -13.12 2.13 20.83
CA THR A 40 -13.75 3.40 21.16
C THR A 40 -12.73 4.36 21.75
N TRP A 41 -12.82 5.64 21.38
CA TRP A 41 -12.10 6.71 22.04
C TRP A 41 -12.88 7.18 23.25
N THR A 42 -12.21 7.38 24.38
CA THR A 42 -12.85 7.89 25.61
C THR A 42 -12.19 9.20 26.01
N VAL A 43 -12.99 10.24 26.19
CA VAL A 43 -12.56 11.58 26.63
C VAL A 43 -13.13 11.86 28.02
N PRO A 44 -12.39 12.46 28.95
CA PRO A 44 -12.94 12.90 30.24
C PRO A 44 -14.07 13.92 30.08
N ALA A 45 -15.09 13.89 30.95
CA ALA A 45 -16.14 14.92 30.95
C ALA A 45 -15.56 16.33 31.19
N GLY A 46 -16.30 17.33 30.71
CA GLY A 46 -15.94 18.75 30.84
C GLY A 46 -14.87 19.22 29.85
N ARG A 47 -14.38 18.34 28.97
CA ARG A 47 -13.51 18.74 27.86
C ARG A 47 -14.31 19.39 26.74
N ASP A 48 -13.73 20.43 26.15
CA ASP A 48 -14.30 21.07 24.97
C ASP A 48 -14.21 20.14 23.75
N LEU A 49 -15.37 19.75 23.24
CA LEU A 49 -15.51 18.91 22.05
C LEU A 49 -15.92 19.71 20.81
N GLN A 50 -16.03 21.04 20.92
CA GLN A 50 -16.36 21.89 19.78
C GLN A 50 -15.33 21.75 18.64
N PRO A 51 -14.01 21.73 18.90
CA PRO A 51 -13.01 21.52 17.84
C PRO A 51 -13.20 20.18 17.10
N LEU A 52 -13.66 19.15 17.81
CA LEU A 52 -13.94 17.84 17.22
C LEU A 52 -15.16 17.90 16.29
N LYS A 53 -16.22 18.61 16.69
CA LYS A 53 -17.42 18.79 15.86
C LYS A 53 -17.11 19.59 14.60
N ASP A 54 -16.35 20.67 14.74
CA ASP A 54 -15.95 21.52 13.62
C ASP A 54 -15.06 20.74 12.64
N ALA A 55 -14.10 19.97 13.15
CA ALA A 55 -13.26 19.10 12.33
C ALA A 55 -14.06 17.99 11.64
N ALA A 56 -15.07 17.41 12.31
CA ALA A 56 -15.95 16.42 11.72
C ALA A 56 -16.83 17.02 10.60
N ALA A 57 -17.31 18.25 10.77
CA ALA A 57 -18.08 18.97 9.75
C ALA A 57 -17.23 19.29 8.51
N ALA A 58 -15.95 19.62 8.69
CA ALA A 58 -15.01 19.89 7.60
C ALA A 58 -14.49 18.62 6.90
N LEU A 59 -14.70 17.43 7.48
CA LEU A 59 -14.11 16.18 7.01
C LEU A 59 -14.46 15.79 5.56
N PRO A 60 -15.71 15.96 5.07
CA PRO A 60 -16.05 15.64 3.69
C PRO A 60 -15.23 16.43 2.66
N GLU A 61 -15.11 17.75 2.85
CA GLU A 61 -14.33 18.60 1.95
C GLU A 61 -12.83 18.33 2.07
N ARG A 62 -12.32 18.07 3.28
CA ARG A 62 -10.92 17.67 3.46
C ARG A 62 -10.60 16.39 2.69
N ARG A 63 -11.44 15.35 2.82
CA ARG A 63 -11.29 14.08 2.09
C ARG A 63 -11.39 14.28 0.57
N LYS A 64 -12.27 15.18 0.12
CA LYS A 64 -12.40 15.51 -1.30
C LYS A 64 -11.12 16.17 -1.84
N ALA A 65 -10.56 17.12 -1.09
CA ALA A 65 -9.31 17.77 -1.43
C ALA A 65 -8.12 16.79 -1.43
N GLU A 66 -8.01 15.94 -0.40
CA GLU A 66 -6.98 14.88 -0.32
C GLU A 66 -7.08 13.91 -1.51
N ARG A 67 -8.29 13.47 -1.88
CA ARG A 67 -8.49 12.61 -3.06
C ARG A 67 -8.14 13.31 -4.36
N ALA A 68 -8.48 14.59 -4.50
CA ALA A 68 -8.12 15.38 -5.67
C ALA A 68 -6.60 15.52 -5.80
N ALA A 69 -5.92 15.82 -4.68
CA ALA A 69 -4.46 15.89 -4.62
C ALA A 69 -3.80 14.54 -4.96
N ALA A 70 -4.31 13.44 -4.41
CA ALA A 70 -3.81 12.09 -4.72
C ALA A 70 -3.99 11.74 -6.21
N ARG A 71 -5.12 12.12 -6.81
CA ARG A 71 -5.37 11.94 -8.25
C ARG A 71 -4.41 12.79 -9.09
N ALA A 72 -4.17 14.04 -8.71
CA ALA A 72 -3.23 14.93 -9.39
C ALA A 72 -1.79 14.39 -9.31
N GLN A 73 -1.38 13.91 -8.13
CA GLN A 73 -0.07 13.29 -7.94
C GLN A 73 0.08 12.03 -8.79
N LEU A 74 -0.93 11.15 -8.82
CA LEU A 74 -0.91 9.95 -9.66
C LEU A 74 -0.86 10.30 -11.15
N ALA A 75 -1.60 11.33 -11.57
CA ALA A 75 -1.55 11.81 -12.96
C ALA A 75 -0.17 12.35 -13.32
N ALA A 76 0.47 13.11 -12.43
CA ALA A 76 1.84 13.60 -12.63
C ALA A 76 2.86 12.46 -12.70
N MET A 77 2.75 11.46 -11.83
CA MET A 77 3.61 10.27 -11.88
C MET A 77 3.45 9.51 -13.20
N ARG A 78 2.21 9.34 -13.68
CA ARG A 78 1.94 8.69 -14.96
C ARG A 78 2.46 9.50 -16.15
N ALA A 79 2.30 10.82 -16.10
CA ALA A 79 2.83 11.72 -17.12
C ALA A 79 4.36 11.63 -17.19
N TYR A 80 5.03 11.64 -16.03
CA TYR A 80 6.49 11.44 -15.96
C TYR A 80 6.90 10.05 -16.48
N ALA A 81 6.21 8.98 -16.08
CA ALA A 81 6.50 7.63 -16.55
C ALA A 81 6.34 7.46 -18.07
N ALA A 82 5.55 8.32 -18.72
CA ALA A 82 5.37 8.33 -20.17
C ALA A 82 6.48 9.10 -20.91
N THR A 83 7.33 9.88 -20.23
CA THR A 83 8.44 10.57 -20.89
C THR A 83 9.63 9.63 -21.14
N PRO A 84 10.51 9.92 -22.11
CA PRO A 84 11.73 9.13 -22.33
C PRO A 84 12.61 9.02 -21.08
N GLU A 85 12.71 10.09 -20.29
CA GLU A 85 13.47 10.11 -19.04
C GLU A 85 12.84 9.20 -17.99
N GLY A 86 11.51 9.23 -17.85
CA GLY A 86 10.80 8.34 -16.93
C GLY A 86 10.94 6.87 -17.33
N GLN A 87 10.86 6.56 -18.62
CA GLN A 87 11.09 5.21 -19.15
C GLN A 87 12.53 4.75 -18.92
N ALA A 88 13.52 5.61 -19.16
CA ALA A 88 14.92 5.31 -18.90
C ALA A 88 15.19 5.07 -17.39
N ALA A 89 14.59 5.88 -16.52
CA ALA A 89 14.67 5.71 -15.07
C ALA A 89 14.03 4.39 -14.62
N ALA A 90 12.86 4.02 -15.17
CA ALA A 90 12.22 2.74 -14.89
C ALA A 90 13.08 1.55 -15.33
N LYS A 91 13.69 1.63 -16.52
CA LYS A 91 14.61 0.60 -17.03
C LYS A 91 15.87 0.49 -16.15
N ALA A 92 16.43 1.61 -15.71
CA ALA A 92 17.58 1.62 -14.80
C ALA A 92 17.23 1.00 -13.44
N ALA A 93 16.06 1.33 -12.88
CA ALA A 93 15.57 0.73 -11.64
C ALA A 93 15.35 -0.79 -11.78
N ALA A 94 14.76 -1.23 -12.89
CA ALA A 94 14.60 -2.66 -13.19
C ALA A 94 15.97 -3.38 -13.24
N LYS A 95 16.95 -2.79 -13.93
CA LYS A 95 18.33 -3.33 -13.97
C LYS A 95 18.96 -3.45 -12.59
N GLU A 96 18.75 -2.48 -11.71
CA GLU A 96 19.29 -2.54 -10.36
C GLU A 96 18.65 -3.66 -9.53
N VAL A 97 17.34 -3.85 -9.66
CA VAL A 97 16.66 -4.99 -9.04
C VAL A 97 17.21 -6.32 -9.56
N ILE A 98 17.43 -6.45 -10.88
CA ILE A 98 18.04 -7.63 -11.49
C ILE A 98 19.42 -7.89 -10.88
N ARG A 99 20.29 -6.87 -10.79
CA ARG A 99 21.63 -7.00 -10.19
C ARG A 99 21.58 -7.49 -8.75
N ARG A 100 20.71 -6.89 -7.92
CA ARG A 100 20.52 -7.31 -6.52
C ARG A 100 20.14 -8.78 -6.43
N CYS A 101 19.25 -9.23 -7.31
CA CYS A 101 18.82 -10.61 -7.33
C CYS A 101 19.89 -11.59 -7.85
N LEU A 102 20.70 -11.19 -8.83
CA LEU A 102 21.86 -11.98 -9.24
C LEU A 102 22.87 -12.14 -8.11
N ALA A 103 23.09 -11.07 -7.33
CA ALA A 103 23.94 -11.13 -6.14
C ALA A 103 23.35 -12.06 -5.06
N GLU A 104 22.04 -12.01 -4.83
CA GLU A 104 21.36 -12.93 -3.90
C GLU A 104 21.46 -14.38 -4.36
N LYS A 105 21.31 -14.66 -5.66
CA LYS A 105 21.51 -16.00 -6.23
C LYS A 105 22.95 -16.48 -6.02
N ALA A 106 23.94 -15.62 -6.27
CA ALA A 106 25.34 -15.96 -6.03
C ALA A 106 25.62 -16.30 -4.55
N ALA A 107 24.94 -15.62 -3.62
CA ALA A 107 25.09 -15.84 -2.19
C ALA A 107 24.34 -17.09 -1.68
N THR A 108 23.16 -17.40 -2.23
CA THR A 108 22.22 -18.39 -1.66
C THR A 108 22.01 -19.64 -2.52
N GLY A 109 22.43 -19.61 -3.79
CA GLY A 109 22.15 -20.66 -4.77
C GLY A 109 20.69 -20.66 -5.30
N ALA A 110 19.85 -19.72 -4.86
CA ALA A 110 18.42 -19.69 -5.12
C ALA A 110 17.98 -18.45 -5.92
N TYR A 111 17.03 -18.64 -6.84
CA TYR A 111 16.25 -17.54 -7.44
C TYR A 111 14.90 -17.39 -6.72
N GLN A 112 14.38 -16.16 -6.66
CA GLN A 112 13.03 -15.87 -6.16
C GLN A 112 12.00 -15.50 -7.25
N TRP A 113 12.38 -15.49 -8.55
CA TRP A 113 11.56 -15.00 -9.68
C TRP A 113 11.95 -15.60 -11.06
N ILE A 114 11.15 -15.33 -12.10
CA ILE A 114 11.34 -15.80 -13.50
C ILE A 114 11.95 -14.67 -14.35
N CYS A 115 13.16 -14.86 -14.88
CA CYS A 115 13.83 -13.91 -15.78
C CYS A 115 13.74 -14.42 -17.22
N CYS A 116 13.31 -13.57 -18.17
CA CYS A 116 13.52 -13.85 -19.59
C CYS A 116 14.93 -13.42 -20.01
N GLU A 117 15.79 -14.37 -20.40
CA GLU A 117 17.18 -14.09 -20.80
C GLU A 117 17.27 -13.22 -22.07
N SER A 118 16.33 -13.36 -23.01
CA SER A 118 16.32 -12.57 -24.26
C SER A 118 15.90 -11.12 -24.03
N CYS A 119 14.97 -10.90 -23.10
CA CYS A 119 14.26 -9.63 -22.96
C CYS A 119 14.71 -8.88 -21.69
N GLU A 120 15.53 -9.51 -20.84
CA GLU A 120 15.96 -9.02 -19.51
C GLU A 120 14.77 -8.60 -18.63
N VAL A 121 13.59 -9.17 -18.87
CA VAL A 121 12.36 -8.83 -18.13
C VAL A 121 12.18 -9.80 -16.97
N VAL A 122 11.89 -9.23 -15.79
CA VAL A 122 11.52 -9.97 -14.59
C VAL A 122 10.00 -10.11 -14.52
N ASP A 123 9.48 -11.33 -14.59
CA ASP A 123 8.09 -11.58 -14.23
C ASP A 123 7.97 -11.89 -12.73
N TRP A 124 7.25 -11.02 -12.02
CA TRP A 124 6.99 -11.11 -10.59
C TRP A 124 5.67 -11.81 -10.27
N GLN A 125 4.78 -11.98 -11.26
CA GLN A 125 3.54 -12.72 -11.11
C GLN A 125 3.79 -14.15 -11.56
N ARG A 126 3.91 -15.08 -10.61
CA ARG A 126 4.08 -16.53 -10.81
C ARG A 126 2.92 -17.23 -11.58
N GLN A 127 2.14 -16.49 -12.37
CA GLN A 127 0.90 -16.95 -13.01
C GLN A 127 1.01 -17.07 -14.52
N HIS A 128 2.08 -16.57 -15.15
CA HIS A 128 2.23 -16.63 -16.60
C HIS A 128 3.45 -17.47 -17.00
N THR A 129 3.28 -18.22 -18.09
CA THR A 129 4.25 -19.23 -18.57
C THR A 129 5.12 -18.73 -19.72
N TYR A 130 5.01 -17.46 -20.08
CA TYR A 130 5.71 -16.84 -21.20
C TYR A 130 6.09 -15.40 -20.85
N CYS A 131 7.16 -14.89 -21.47
CA CYS A 131 7.53 -13.48 -21.31
C CYS A 131 6.49 -12.58 -21.99
N TRP A 132 5.87 -11.68 -21.23
CA TRP A 132 4.85 -10.76 -21.75
C TRP A 132 5.36 -9.75 -22.78
N ASP A 133 6.65 -9.44 -22.79
CA ASP A 133 7.23 -8.43 -23.68
C ASP A 133 7.52 -8.98 -25.08
N CYS A 134 8.05 -10.19 -25.16
CA CYS A 134 8.50 -10.79 -26.41
C CYS A 134 7.76 -12.07 -26.83
N GLY A 135 6.81 -12.56 -26.02
CA GLY A 135 6.03 -13.76 -26.31
C GLY A 135 6.89 -15.02 -26.48
N HIS A 136 8.15 -14.98 -26.06
CA HIS A 136 9.09 -16.07 -26.27
C HIS A 136 8.70 -17.24 -25.36
N ASP A 137 8.12 -18.26 -25.98
CA ASP A 137 7.92 -19.59 -25.42
C ASP A 137 9.20 -20.39 -25.67
N ASN A 138 9.88 -20.80 -24.59
CA ASN A 138 11.08 -21.63 -24.69
C ASN A 138 10.75 -23.13 -24.79
N GLY A 139 9.47 -23.49 -24.96
CA GLY A 139 9.03 -24.87 -25.21
C GLY A 139 9.20 -25.82 -24.02
N ALA A 140 9.55 -25.31 -22.83
CA ALA A 140 9.94 -26.13 -21.68
C ALA A 140 8.79 -26.48 -20.70
N TRP A 141 7.53 -26.37 -21.14
CA TRP A 141 6.40 -26.39 -20.21
C TRP A 141 5.57 -27.67 -20.33
N ARG A 142 5.76 -28.57 -19.37
CA ARG A 142 4.63 -28.83 -18.47
C ARG A 142 4.94 -28.39 -17.05
N ASP A 143 6.02 -28.85 -16.41
CA ASP A 143 6.11 -28.65 -14.95
C ASP A 143 7.52 -28.31 -14.46
N CYS A 144 8.12 -27.16 -14.80
CA CYS A 144 9.49 -26.87 -14.31
C CYS A 144 9.68 -25.39 -13.94
N PHE A 145 9.28 -25.00 -12.74
CA PHE A 145 9.72 -23.72 -12.15
C PHE A 145 10.90 -23.95 -11.23
N ARG A 146 11.91 -23.08 -11.20
CA ARG A 146 12.94 -23.17 -10.15
C ARG A 146 12.53 -22.37 -8.92
N VAL A 147 12.21 -23.05 -7.82
CA VAL A 147 11.98 -22.41 -6.51
C VAL A 147 13.16 -22.77 -5.62
N ARG A 148 13.89 -21.76 -5.13
CA ARG A 148 15.03 -21.96 -4.21
C ARG A 148 16.12 -22.91 -4.72
N GLY A 149 16.44 -22.84 -6.01
CA GLY A 149 17.52 -23.64 -6.60
C GLY A 149 17.12 -25.08 -7.00
N SER A 150 15.93 -25.54 -6.59
CA SER A 150 15.38 -26.84 -7.01
C SER A 150 14.40 -26.67 -8.16
N ILE A 151 14.43 -27.58 -9.13
CA ILE A 151 13.35 -27.72 -10.12
C ILE A 151 12.11 -28.18 -9.37
N TYR A 152 11.09 -27.34 -9.38
CA TYR A 152 9.77 -27.56 -8.86
C TYR A 152 8.91 -28.01 -10.04
N THR A 153 8.68 -29.31 -10.11
CA THR A 153 7.61 -29.91 -10.91
C THR A 153 6.36 -29.88 -10.05
N GLY A 154 5.46 -28.94 -10.31
CA GLY A 154 4.12 -29.02 -9.74
C GLY A 154 3.39 -30.14 -10.45
N ASP A 155 2.85 -31.11 -9.70
CA ASP A 155 1.80 -31.99 -10.22
C ASP A 155 0.53 -31.19 -10.55
#